data_AF-R7TM88-F1
#
_entry.id   AF-R7TM88-F1
#
_cell.length_a   1.000
_cell.length_b   1.000
_cell.length_c   1.000
_cell.angle_alpha   90.00
_cell.angle_beta   90.00
_cell.angle_gamma   90.00
#
_symmetry.space_group_name_H-M   'P 1'
#
loop_
_entity.id
_entity.type
_entity.pdbx_description
1 polymer ?
#
loop_
_entity_poly.entity_id
_entity_poly.type
_entity_poly.pdbx_seq_one_letter_code
_entity_poly.pdbx_strand_id
1 'polypeptide(L)'
;ATINMSGSAIYMTVAAIFVANAWHVDLTLLELGTMGFTTFLLAVATGGIPGGAAVSTGVLLHTMGLPIEAMAIILATDRITD
;
A
#
# COMPACT_ATOMS: atom_id res chain seq x y z
N ALA A 1 4.97 11.98 -17.18
CA ALA A 1 4.86 12.53 -15.81
C ALA A 1 4.69 11.35 -14.85
N THR A 2 5.74 10.54 -14.74
CA THR A 2 5.62 9.12 -14.32
C THR A 2 6.43 8.81 -13.06
N ILE A 3 7.25 9.78 -12.63
CA ILE A 3 8.17 9.63 -11.48
C ILE A 3 7.50 10.09 -10.17
N ASN A 4 6.38 10.80 -10.22
CA ASN A 4 5.74 11.39 -9.04
C ASN A 4 4.32 10.83 -8.81
N MET A 5 4.21 9.55 -8.44
CA MET A 5 2.96 8.98 -7.92
C MET A 5 2.84 9.19 -6.40
N SER A 6 3.00 10.44 -5.95
CA SER A 6 2.81 10.79 -4.52
C SER A 6 1.42 10.39 -4.02
N GLY A 7 0.39 10.50 -4.87
CA GLY A 7 -0.97 10.04 -4.54
C GLY A 7 -1.03 8.53 -4.24
N SER A 8 -0.36 7.71 -5.05
CA SER A 8 -0.32 6.25 -4.84
C SER A 8 0.55 5.87 -3.64
N ALA A 9 1.61 6.63 -3.34
CA ALA A 9 2.41 6.46 -2.13
C ALA A 9 1.56 6.64 -0.86
N ILE A 10 0.73 7.69 -0.84
CA ILE A 10 -0.18 7.97 0.27
C ILE A 10 -1.25 6.88 0.35
N TYR A 11 -1.87 6.51 -0.77
CA TYR A 11 -2.86 5.44 -0.80
C TYR A 11 -2.32 4.12 -0.23
N MET A 12 -1.16 3.66 -0.71
CA MET A 12 -0.52 2.43 -0.25
C MET A 12 -0.25 2.46 1.26
N THR A 13 0.25 3.60 1.75
CA THR A 13 0.59 3.78 3.17
C THR A 13 -0.67 3.77 4.05
N VAL A 14 -1.72 4.48 3.65
CA VAL A 14 -2.98 4.52 4.38
C VAL A 14 -3.67 3.15 4.36
N ALA A 15 -3.65 2.46 3.22
CA ALA A 15 -4.20 1.12 3.09
C ALA A 15 -3.47 0.12 3.99
N ALA A 16 -2.13 0.13 4.03
CA ALA A 16 -1.36 -0.74 4.92
C ALA A 16 -1.64 -0.48 6.40
N ILE A 17 -1.71 0.79 6.81
CA ILE A 17 -2.05 1.17 8.20
C ILE A 17 -3.48 0.72 8.54
N PHE A 18 -4.42 0.89 7.62
CA PHE A 18 -5.80 0.43 7.81
C PHE A 18 -5.87 -1.07 8.04
N VAL A 19 -5.17 -1.86 7.22
CA VAL A 19 -5.12 -3.32 7.37
C VAL A 19 -4.44 -3.72 8.68
N ALA A 20 -3.33 -3.09 9.05
CA ALA A 20 -2.66 -3.36 10.32
C ALA A 20 -3.60 -3.12 11.51
N ASN A 21 -4.35 -2.00 11.50
CA ASN A 21 -5.33 -1.71 12.56
C ASN A 21 -6.52 -2.70 12.54
N ALA A 22 -7.04 -3.06 11.37
CA ALA A 22 -8.18 -3.97 11.24
C ALA A 22 -7.85 -5.39 11.76
N TRP A 23 -6.62 -5.85 11.59
CA TRP A 23 -6.15 -7.16 12.07
C TRP A 23 -5.44 -7.10 13.43
N HIS A 24 -5.48 -5.97 14.13
CA HIS A 24 -4.82 -5.77 15.43
C HIS A 24 -3.31 -6.11 15.38
N VAL A 25 -2.65 -5.75 14.29
CA VAL A 25 -1.20 -5.87 14.13
C VAL A 25 -0.55 -4.58 14.62
N ASP A 26 0.20 -4.67 15.70
CA ASP A 26 0.97 -3.54 16.23
C ASP A 26 2.19 -3.26 15.34
N LEU A 27 2.16 -2.12 14.64
CA LEU A 27 3.30 -1.63 13.87
C LEU A 27 4.28 -0.90 14.79
N THR A 28 5.49 -1.43 14.90
CA THR A 28 6.59 -0.77 15.59
C THR A 28 7.10 0.43 14.79
N LEU A 29 7.84 1.33 15.45
CA LEU A 29 8.44 2.50 14.80
C LEU A 29 9.38 2.12 13.64
N LEU A 30 10.04 0.97 13.75
CA LEU A 30 10.92 0.44 12.70
C LEU A 30 10.13 -0.08 11.50
N GLU A 31 8.98 -0.72 11.73
CA GLU A 31 8.06 -1.16 10.67
C GLU A 31 7.41 0.03 9.96
N LEU A 32 7.07 1.09 10.69
CA LEU A 32 6.61 2.36 10.09
C LEU A 32 7.68 3.00 9.18
N GLY A 33 8.94 3.01 9.62
CA GLY A 33 10.05 3.53 8.82
C GLY A 33 10.34 2.69 7.57
N THR A 34 10.35 1.36 7.70
CA THR A 34 10.56 0.44 6.57
C THR A 34 9.38 0.44 5.60
N MET A 35 8.14 0.57 6.10
CA MET A 35 6.95 0.76 5.28
C MET A 35 7.05 2.03 4.45
N GLY A 36 7.36 3.18 5.06
CA GLY A 36 7.47 4.46 4.35
C GLY A 36 8.55 4.44 3.25
N PHE A 37 9.67 3.76 3.50
CA PHE A 37 10.72 3.57 2.49
C PHE A 37 10.26 2.64 1.35
N THR A 38 9.58 1.54 1.69
CA THR A 38 9.05 0.59 0.71
C THR A 38 7.96 1.21 -0.16
N THR A 39 7.06 2.01 0.41
CA THR A 39 6.00 2.70 -0.34
C THR A 39 6.55 3.79 -1.25
N PHE A 40 7.61 4.48 -0.82
CA PHE A 40 8.33 5.42 -1.67
C PHE A 40 8.96 4.73 -2.89
N LEU A 41 9.63 3.59 -2.69
CA LEU A 41 10.20 2.81 -3.79
C LEU A 41 9.12 2.26 -4.72
N LEU A 42 8.03 1.73 -4.16
CA LEU A 42 6.90 1.23 -4.93
C LEU A 42 6.28 2.34 -5.77
N ALA A 43 6.07 3.55 -5.23
CA ALA A 43 5.46 4.66 -5.96
C ALA A 43 6.24 5.06 -7.23
N VAL A 44 7.57 4.93 -7.22
CA VAL A 44 8.39 5.13 -8.42
C VAL A 44 8.22 3.96 -9.40
N ALA A 45 8.09 2.73 -8.89
CA ALA A 45 7.90 1.52 -9.71
C ALA A 45 6.49 1.39 -10.32
N THR A 46 5.47 1.97 -9.69
CA THR A 46 4.05 1.82 -10.07
C THR A 46 3.69 2.52 -11.39
N GLY A 47 4.48 3.50 -11.83
CA GLY A 47 4.17 4.34 -13.00
C GLY A 47 4.05 3.60 -14.34
N GLY A 48 4.42 2.32 -14.42
CA GLY A 48 4.31 1.49 -15.62
C GLY A 48 3.21 0.43 -15.61
N ILE A 49 2.43 0.30 -14.52
CA ILE A 49 1.50 -0.82 -14.32
C ILE A 49 0.04 -0.35 -14.47
N PRO A 50 -0.77 -0.95 -15.37
CA PRO A 50 -2.23 -0.72 -15.41
C PRO A 50 -2.86 -1.12 -14.07
N GLY A 51 -3.59 -0.21 -13.41
CA GLY A 51 -4.10 -0.44 -12.05
C GLY A 51 -2.99 -0.52 -10.99
N GLY A 52 -1.85 0.14 -11.24
CA GLY A 52 -0.64 -0.06 -10.47
C GLY A 52 -0.79 0.19 -8.96
N ALA A 53 -1.61 1.14 -8.52
CA ALA A 53 -1.77 1.43 -7.09
C ALA A 53 -2.32 0.21 -6.31
N ALA A 54 -3.33 -0.48 -6.85
CA ALA A 54 -3.90 -1.67 -6.25
C ALA A 54 -2.89 -2.84 -6.22
N VAL A 55 -2.19 -3.06 -7.33
CA VAL A 55 -1.17 -4.13 -7.43
C VAL A 55 0.00 -3.87 -6.47
N SER A 56 0.52 -2.65 -6.45
CA SER A 56 1.62 -2.25 -5.57
C SER A 56 1.23 -2.30 -4.09
N THR A 57 -0.03 -2.02 -3.75
CA THR A 57 -0.54 -2.20 -2.38
C THR A 57 -0.53 -3.68 -1.98
N GLY A 58 -0.86 -4.60 -2.89
CA GLY A 58 -0.80 -6.04 -2.61
C GLY A 58 0.62 -6.55 -2.36
N VAL A 59 1.58 -6.04 -3.14
CA VAL A 59 3.01 -6.30 -2.93
C VAL A 59 3.46 -5.77 -1.56
N LEU A 60 3.02 -4.58 -1.17
CA LEU A 60 3.34 -4.00 0.13
C LEU A 60 2.82 -4.86 1.29
N LEU A 61 1.54 -5.25 1.26
CA LEU A 61 0.94 -6.10 2.30
C LEU A 61 1.69 -7.42 2.45
N HIS A 62 2.01 -8.08 1.32
CA HIS A 62 2.81 -9.31 1.33
C HIS A 62 4.21 -9.09 1.90
N THR A 63 4.86 -7.97 1.57
CA THR A 63 6.20 -7.62 2.06
C THR A 63 6.22 -7.36 3.57
N MET A 64 5.13 -6.82 4.11
CA MET A 64 4.95 -6.57 5.54
C MET A 64 4.40 -7.77 6.31
N GLY A 65 4.13 -8.90 5.65
CA GLY A 65 3.52 -10.08 6.27
C GLY A 65 2.06 -9.88 6.69
N LEU A 66 1.38 -8.89 6.12
CA LEU A 66 -0.03 -8.61 6.36
C LEU A 66 -0.92 -9.53 5.52
N PRO A 67 -2.12 -9.90 6.02
CA PRO A 67 -3.02 -10.81 5.34
C PRO A 67 -3.48 -10.25 3.99
N ILE A 68 -3.27 -11.03 2.92
CA ILE A 68 -3.62 -10.60 1.56
C ILE A 68 -5.14 -10.58 1.33
N GLU A 69 -5.90 -11.29 2.17
CA GLU A 69 -7.35 -11.26 2.23
C GLU A 69 -7.88 -9.84 2.47
N ALA A 70 -7.08 -9.00 3.15
CA ALA A 70 -7.40 -7.59 3.37
C ALA A 70 -7.45 -6.77 2.07
N MET A 71 -6.81 -7.25 1.00
CA MET A 71 -6.90 -6.67 -0.34
C MET A 71 -8.34 -6.65 -0.84
N ALA A 72 -9.19 -7.60 -0.44
CA ALA A 72 -10.59 -7.61 -0.86
C ALA A 72 -11.36 -6.37 -0.36
N ILE A 73 -11.05 -5.90 0.86
CA ILE A 73 -11.66 -4.69 1.45
C ILE A 73 -11.10 -3.43 0.77
N ILE A 74 -9.79 -3.42 0.51
CA ILE A 74 -9.14 -2.31 -0.21
C ILE A 74 -9.71 -2.19 -1.62
N LEU A 75 -9.77 -3.27 -2.39
CA LEU A 75 -10.33 -3.28 -3.76
C LEU A 75 -11.82 -2.93 -3.81
N ALA A 76 -12.59 -3.31 -2.79
CA ALA A 76 -13.99 -2.91 -2.67
C ALA A 76 -14.13 -1.38 -2.51
N THR A 77 -13.18 -0.76 -1.82
CA THR A 77 -13.13 0.69 -1.62
C THR A 77 -12.46 1.40 -2.81
N ASP A 78 -11.55 0.73 -3.51
CA ASP A 78 -10.74 1.25 -4.62
C ASP A 78 -11.59 1.79 -5.77
N ARG A 79 -12.76 1.17 -6.02
CA ARG A 79 -13.78 1.65 -6.96
C ARG A 79 -14.22 3.10 -6.74
N ILE A 80 -14.09 3.62 -5.53
CA ILE A 80 -14.48 4.98 -5.14
C ILE A 80 -13.25 5.92 -5.16
N THR A 81 -12.05 5.40 -4.92
CA THR A 81 -10.81 6.18 -4.78
C THR A 81 -9.96 6.29 -6.05
N ASP A 82 -10.16 5.45 -7.06
CA ASP A 82 -9.61 5.64 -8.43
C ASP A 82 -10.30 6.80 -9.15
#